data_AF-A0A7S4I8Y6-F1
#
_entry.id   AF-A0A7S4I8Y6-F1
#
_cell.length_a   1.000
_cell.length_b   1.000
_cell.length_c   1.000
_cell.angle_alpha   90.00
_cell.angle_beta   90.00
_cell.angle_gamma   90.00
#
_symmetry.space_group_name_H-M   'P 1'
#
loop_
_entity.id
_entity.type
_entity.pdbx_description
1 polymer ?
#
loop_
_entity_poly.entity_id
_entity_poly.type
_entity_poly.pdbx_seq_one_letter_code
_entity_poly.pdbx_strand_id
1 'polypeptide(L)'
;MMIRSARFSARAHVRRFPAAAAAPAASSAASARWNHTDPGGRRNDDDDEKDGNGGVVGGGAPPPSSGDRWSSFASSWNSSLSRRPQESVAVFLAAQSTAWLSLFTILTASPATFPPDLAAGWMISRLTRKFRQPANAFLAAGAVGILPKIADVKVTPLVTGFAADARSRRDMAESRERLERSFPLAGKAVDAAARGFRWLEGPVDRYGLAFYLSGKATFLATMWGSAYFVRQGVDVQGILAGWGIDEGYGEAAGTIAGAATVNAFLTPLHFLAVAYGVKGIEWEAKRMAESPDLIQYVEMYRKGAREGRAEREAERKEQGGNDYKNDDREDRGKEEEEEEEEPVKEFLENRAVKAIGMLLLFYSLSVSLYAIRKLKETAEGKDKKEKKEAKGEEHGKNESVGENGGGRLEGLVGRLLGKS
;
A
#
# COMPACT_ATOMS: atom_id res chain seq x y z
N MET A 1 -25.91 11.58 -40.10
CA MET A 1 -25.36 10.86 -38.91
C MET A 1 -24.85 11.92 -37.93
N MET A 2 -25.67 12.28 -36.94
CA MET A 2 -25.36 13.27 -35.90
C MET A 2 -25.15 12.51 -34.58
N ILE A 3 -23.96 12.62 -33.99
CA ILE A 3 -23.67 12.09 -32.65
C ILE A 3 -23.85 13.24 -31.66
N ARG A 4 -24.90 13.17 -30.84
CA ARG A 4 -25.14 14.09 -29.72
C ARG A 4 -24.23 13.72 -28.55
N SER A 5 -23.51 14.72 -28.05
CA SER A 5 -22.68 14.64 -26.85
C SER A 5 -23.54 14.83 -25.59
N ALA A 6 -23.50 13.86 -24.68
CA ALA A 6 -24.17 13.95 -23.37
C ALA A 6 -23.21 14.55 -22.34
N ARG A 7 -23.56 15.70 -21.77
CA ARG A 7 -22.86 16.32 -20.64
C ARG A 7 -23.44 15.79 -19.33
N PHE A 8 -22.60 15.14 -18.53
CA PHE A 8 -22.92 14.76 -17.15
C PHE A 8 -22.57 15.93 -16.21
N SER A 9 -23.56 16.43 -15.47
CA SER A 9 -23.41 17.49 -14.47
C SER A 9 -23.40 16.87 -13.07
N ALA A 10 -22.27 16.92 -12.38
CA ALA A 10 -22.15 16.48 -11.00
C ALA A 10 -22.31 17.67 -10.05
N ARG A 11 -23.40 17.70 -9.29
CA ARG A 11 -23.65 18.68 -8.21
C ARG A 11 -23.19 18.06 -6.89
N ALA A 12 -22.12 18.59 -6.30
CA ALA A 12 -21.64 18.17 -4.99
C ALA A 12 -22.36 18.95 -3.87
N HIS A 13 -23.00 18.23 -2.95
CA HIS A 13 -23.50 18.78 -1.69
C HIS A 13 -22.39 18.76 -0.64
N VAL A 14 -21.89 19.93 -0.26
CA VAL A 14 -20.94 20.11 0.86
C VAL A 14 -21.74 20.37 2.14
N ARG A 15 -21.69 19.45 3.11
CA ARG A 15 -22.13 19.71 4.50
C ARG A 15 -20.92 20.08 5.35
N ARG A 16 -21.00 21.20 6.07
CA ARG A 16 -19.97 21.68 7.00
C ARG A 16 -20.08 20.95 8.34
N PHE A 17 -18.95 20.52 8.90
CA PHE A 17 -18.82 20.06 10.29
C PHE A 17 -18.37 21.22 11.19
N PRO A 18 -18.85 21.31 12.44
CA PRO A 18 -18.37 22.31 13.40
C PRO A 18 -17.05 21.89 14.07
N ALA A 19 -16.21 22.88 14.35
CA ALA A 19 -14.92 22.75 15.01
C ALA A 19 -15.06 22.35 16.49
N ALA A 20 -14.26 21.38 16.94
CA ALA A 20 -14.21 20.96 18.33
C ALA A 20 -13.19 21.79 19.12
N ALA A 21 -13.64 22.36 20.24
CA ALA A 21 -12.83 23.09 21.21
C ALA A 21 -11.98 22.15 22.08
N ALA A 22 -10.79 22.62 22.45
CA ALA A 22 -9.82 21.90 23.27
C ALA A 22 -10.21 21.87 24.75
N ALA A 23 -9.90 20.76 25.43
CA ALA A 23 -10.00 20.60 26.89
C ALA A 23 -8.80 19.80 27.43
N PRO A 24 -8.45 19.97 28.73
CA PRO A 24 -7.07 19.90 29.21
C PRO A 24 -6.65 18.54 29.77
N ALA A 25 -5.32 18.40 29.90
CA ALA A 25 -4.61 17.22 30.37
C ALA A 25 -4.87 16.92 31.86
N ALA A 26 -5.09 15.64 32.18
CA ALA A 26 -5.06 15.12 33.54
C ALA A 26 -4.01 13.99 33.63
N SER A 27 -3.09 14.13 34.57
CA SER A 27 -2.09 13.13 34.96
C SER A 27 -2.69 12.10 35.91
N SER A 28 -2.38 10.83 35.72
CA SER A 28 -2.20 9.93 36.87
C SER A 28 -1.25 8.80 36.54
N ALA A 29 -0.27 8.62 37.41
CA ALA A 29 0.67 7.52 37.42
C ALA A 29 -0.02 6.29 38.02
N ALA A 30 0.12 5.14 37.36
CA ALA A 30 -0.17 3.85 37.96
C ALA A 30 0.84 2.80 37.45
N SER A 31 1.55 2.23 38.42
CA SER A 31 2.52 1.15 38.31
C SER A 31 1.90 -0.11 37.70
N ALA A 32 2.47 -0.60 36.59
CA ALA A 32 2.06 -1.85 35.95
C ALA A 32 2.91 -3.02 36.48
N ARG A 33 2.27 -3.90 37.25
CA ARG A 33 2.77 -5.22 37.65
C ARG A 33 2.50 -6.19 36.51
N TRP A 34 3.57 -6.68 35.87
CA TRP A 34 3.51 -7.62 34.76
C TRP A 34 3.23 -9.04 35.27
N ASN A 35 2.07 -9.61 34.94
CA ASN A 35 1.82 -11.04 35.07
C ASN A 35 2.04 -11.70 33.70
N HIS A 36 3.00 -12.61 33.66
CA HIS A 36 3.15 -13.60 32.60
C HIS A 36 1.93 -14.52 32.61
N THR A 37 1.15 -14.53 31.53
CA THR A 37 0.18 -15.59 31.25
C THR A 37 0.75 -16.58 30.24
N ASP A 38 0.71 -17.84 30.67
CA ASP A 38 1.13 -19.07 30.00
C ASP A 38 0.14 -19.45 28.86
N PRO A 39 0.56 -19.86 27.65
CA PRO A 39 -0.35 -20.29 26.60
C PRO A 39 -0.46 -21.81 26.59
N GLY A 40 -1.43 -22.37 27.30
CA GLY A 40 -1.62 -23.82 27.33
C GLY A 40 -2.92 -24.25 27.99
N GLY A 41 -4.06 -24.00 27.36
CA GLY A 41 -5.35 -24.50 27.82
C GLY A 41 -6.37 -24.59 26.70
N ARG A 42 -6.47 -25.77 26.06
CA ARG A 42 -7.65 -26.15 25.26
C ARG A 42 -8.83 -26.27 26.23
N ARG A 43 -9.80 -25.36 26.12
CA ARG A 43 -11.15 -25.55 26.68
C ARG A 43 -12.07 -25.99 25.57
N ASN A 44 -12.81 -27.07 25.84
CA ASN A 44 -13.94 -27.52 25.05
C ASN A 44 -15.10 -26.60 25.40
N ASP A 45 -15.62 -25.88 24.41
CA ASP A 45 -16.82 -25.05 24.51
C ASP A 45 -17.93 -25.75 23.70
N ASP A 46 -18.51 -26.80 24.30
CA ASP A 46 -19.86 -27.26 23.98
C ASP A 46 -20.70 -26.85 25.18
N ASP A 47 -21.54 -25.82 25.05
CA ASP A 47 -22.80 -25.65 25.81
C ASP A 47 -23.49 -24.31 25.47
N ASP A 48 -24.79 -24.40 25.19
CA ASP A 48 -25.86 -23.39 25.30
C ASP A 48 -26.03 -22.31 24.22
N GLU A 49 -26.52 -22.74 23.06
CA GLU A 49 -27.32 -21.91 22.13
C GLU A 49 -28.80 -21.96 22.56
N LYS A 50 -29.25 -20.99 23.37
CA LYS A 50 -30.67 -20.68 23.60
C LYS A 50 -30.99 -19.27 23.11
N ASP A 51 -31.51 -19.22 21.90
CA ASP A 51 -32.01 -18.00 21.28
C ASP A 51 -33.33 -17.55 21.90
N GLY A 52 -33.22 -16.59 22.82
CA GLY A 52 -34.33 -15.72 23.23
C GLY A 52 -34.50 -14.59 22.22
N ASN A 53 -35.43 -14.77 21.28
CA ASN A 53 -35.90 -13.75 20.34
C ASN A 53 -36.70 -12.65 21.09
N GLY A 54 -35.98 -11.69 21.69
CA GLY A 54 -36.53 -10.51 22.31
C GLY A 54 -36.42 -9.30 21.37
N GLY A 55 -37.51 -8.95 20.70
CA GLY A 55 -37.61 -7.73 19.89
C GLY A 55 -37.40 -6.48 20.75
N VAL A 56 -36.22 -5.86 20.64
CA VAL A 56 -35.90 -4.59 21.31
C VAL A 56 -36.43 -3.43 20.46
N VAL A 57 -37.56 -2.90 20.91
CA VAL A 57 -38.12 -1.64 20.45
C VAL A 57 -37.24 -0.49 20.94
N GLY A 58 -36.52 0.13 20.00
CA GLY A 58 -36.35 1.59 19.87
C GLY A 58 -36.11 2.46 21.11
N GLY A 59 -35.33 2.02 22.10
CA GLY A 59 -34.77 2.91 23.11
C GLY A 59 -33.43 3.45 22.62
N GLY A 60 -33.37 4.74 22.25
CA GLY A 60 -32.12 5.38 21.81
C GLY A 60 -31.06 5.33 22.90
N ALA A 61 -30.17 4.34 22.82
CA ALA A 61 -29.05 4.21 23.73
C ALA A 61 -28.25 5.51 23.74
N PRO A 62 -27.85 6.02 24.93
CA PRO A 62 -27.02 7.21 25.01
C PRO A 62 -25.76 7.00 24.17
N PRO A 63 -25.29 8.03 23.45
CA PRO A 63 -24.12 7.89 22.61
C PRO A 63 -22.96 7.32 23.44
N PRO A 64 -22.24 6.31 22.92
CA PRO A 64 -21.16 5.66 23.66
C PRO A 64 -20.21 6.72 24.21
N SER A 65 -19.85 6.57 25.48
CA SER A 65 -18.96 7.50 26.17
C SER A 65 -17.67 7.65 25.35
N SER A 66 -16.99 8.80 25.41
CA SER A 66 -15.81 9.04 24.55
C SER A 66 -14.70 7.99 24.71
N GLY A 67 -14.67 7.27 25.83
CA GLY A 67 -13.79 6.11 26.04
C GLY A 67 -14.10 4.90 25.16
N ASP A 68 -15.34 4.75 24.71
CA ASP A 68 -15.83 3.61 23.93
C ASP A 68 -15.54 3.74 22.42
N ARG A 69 -15.26 4.95 21.92
CA ARG A 69 -15.05 5.17 20.48
C ARG A 69 -13.77 4.50 19.98
N TRP A 70 -12.69 4.60 20.77
CA TRP A 70 -11.42 3.97 20.42
C TRP A 70 -11.53 2.44 20.46
N SER A 71 -12.08 1.87 21.52
CA SER A 71 -12.26 0.42 21.64
C SER A 71 -13.20 -0.12 20.57
N SER A 72 -14.27 0.61 20.23
CA SER A 72 -15.15 0.27 19.11
C SER A 72 -14.40 0.29 17.78
N PHE A 73 -13.57 1.31 17.53
CA PHE A 73 -12.71 1.37 16.35
C PHE A 73 -11.72 0.20 16.31
N ALA A 74 -10.97 -0.04 17.38
CA ALA A 74 -9.97 -1.11 17.47
C ALA A 74 -10.61 -2.49 17.29
N SER A 75 -11.76 -2.73 17.92
CA SER A 75 -12.54 -3.95 17.75
C SER A 75 -13.01 -4.13 16.30
N SER A 76 -13.60 -3.09 15.69
CA SER A 76 -14.04 -3.15 14.30
C SER A 76 -12.87 -3.36 13.34
N TRP A 77 -11.73 -2.71 13.59
CA TRP A 77 -10.51 -2.86 12.81
C TRP A 77 -9.97 -4.29 12.89
N ASN A 78 -9.77 -4.79 14.11
CA ASN A 78 -9.24 -6.13 14.36
C ASN A 78 -10.16 -7.21 13.78
N SER A 79 -11.49 -7.02 13.86
CA SER A 79 -12.47 -7.92 13.27
C SER A 79 -12.40 -7.93 11.74
N SER A 80 -12.35 -6.77 11.08
CA SER A 80 -12.15 -6.72 9.61
C SER A 80 -10.85 -7.39 9.20
N LEU A 81 -9.78 -7.13 9.94
CA LEU A 81 -8.44 -7.65 9.67
C LEU A 81 -8.34 -9.17 9.88
N SER A 82 -9.01 -9.72 10.89
CA SER A 82 -9.01 -11.16 11.16
C SER A 82 -9.87 -11.93 10.16
N ARG A 83 -11.00 -11.36 9.71
CA ARG A 83 -11.89 -12.00 8.74
C ARG A 83 -11.30 -11.98 7.33
N ARG A 84 -10.75 -10.83 6.91
CA ARG A 84 -10.32 -10.57 5.53
C ARG A 84 -8.94 -9.90 5.51
N PRO A 85 -7.86 -10.60 5.91
CA PRO A 85 -6.54 -10.00 6.05
C PRO A 85 -5.96 -9.54 4.72
N GLN A 86 -6.10 -10.32 3.64
CA GLN A 86 -5.55 -10.00 2.33
C GLN A 86 -6.25 -8.78 1.71
N GLU A 87 -7.57 -8.71 1.85
CA GLU A 87 -8.38 -7.60 1.36
C GLU A 87 -8.12 -6.35 2.19
N SER A 88 -7.93 -6.48 3.50
CA SER A 88 -7.52 -5.37 4.35
C SER A 88 -6.19 -4.77 3.90
N VAL A 89 -5.19 -5.60 3.57
CA VAL A 89 -3.92 -5.17 2.98
C VAL A 89 -4.15 -4.48 1.64
N ALA A 90 -4.99 -5.06 0.77
CA ALA A 90 -5.30 -4.52 -0.54
C ALA A 90 -5.94 -3.13 -0.45
N VAL A 91 -6.98 -2.97 0.37
CA VAL A 91 -7.64 -1.68 0.61
C VAL A 91 -6.65 -0.67 1.19
N PHE A 92 -5.81 -1.09 2.14
CA PHE A 92 -4.82 -0.20 2.77
C PHE A 92 -3.82 0.34 1.75
N LEU A 93 -3.24 -0.56 0.94
CA LEU A 93 -2.27 -0.20 -0.09
C LEU A 93 -2.91 0.65 -1.18
N ALA A 94 -4.12 0.30 -1.63
CA ALA A 94 -4.86 1.10 -2.59
C ALA A 94 -5.15 2.52 -2.06
N ALA A 95 -5.65 2.64 -0.81
CA ALA A 95 -5.91 3.93 -0.20
C ALA A 95 -4.62 4.78 -0.09
N GLN A 96 -3.52 4.18 0.38
CA GLN A 96 -2.24 4.86 0.53
C GLN A 96 -1.65 5.29 -0.82
N SER A 97 -1.73 4.44 -1.85
CA SER A 97 -1.22 4.71 -3.21
C SER A 97 -2.05 5.77 -3.91
N THR A 98 -3.38 5.70 -3.82
CA THR A 98 -4.28 6.72 -4.37
C THR A 98 -4.04 8.07 -3.72
N ALA A 99 -3.99 8.14 -2.38
CA ALA A 99 -3.75 9.38 -1.67
C ALA A 99 -2.39 10.00 -2.04
N TRP A 100 -1.34 9.18 -2.10
CA TRP A 100 -0.02 9.65 -2.53
C TRP A 100 -0.01 10.15 -3.98
N LEU A 101 -0.61 9.40 -4.92
CA LEU A 101 -0.67 9.79 -6.32
C LEU A 101 -1.47 11.08 -6.50
N SER A 102 -2.64 11.19 -5.86
CA SER A 102 -3.45 12.41 -5.88
C SER A 102 -2.68 13.61 -5.35
N LEU A 103 -1.99 13.45 -4.21
CA LEU A 103 -1.12 14.51 -3.67
C LEU A 103 0.00 14.88 -4.64
N PHE A 104 0.66 13.89 -5.24
CA PHE A 104 1.71 14.15 -6.23
C PHE A 104 1.17 14.92 -7.44
N THR A 105 0.02 14.52 -7.99
CA THR A 105 -0.61 15.22 -9.12
C THR A 105 -1.01 16.65 -8.75
N ILE A 106 -1.63 16.85 -7.57
CA ILE A 106 -2.01 18.17 -7.08
C ILE A 106 -0.78 19.06 -6.92
N LEU A 107 0.28 18.55 -6.28
CA LEU A 107 1.51 19.31 -6.06
C LEU A 107 2.24 19.61 -7.37
N THR A 108 2.28 18.68 -8.32
CA THR A 108 2.88 18.88 -9.64
C THR A 108 2.12 19.93 -10.46
N ALA A 109 0.79 19.99 -10.32
CA ALA A 109 -0.04 21.00 -10.97
C ALA A 109 -0.01 22.36 -10.24
N SER A 110 0.49 22.39 -9.00
CA SER A 110 0.61 23.61 -8.20
C SER A 110 1.91 24.35 -8.50
N PRO A 111 1.97 25.67 -8.30
CA PRO A 111 3.22 26.43 -8.39
C PRO A 111 4.17 26.17 -7.20
N ALA A 112 3.84 25.25 -6.29
CA ALA A 112 4.66 24.98 -5.12
C ALA A 112 5.94 24.25 -5.55
N THR A 113 7.08 24.88 -5.30
CA THR A 113 8.39 24.27 -5.47
C THR A 113 8.86 23.68 -4.14
N PHE A 114 9.44 22.49 -4.19
CA PHE A 114 10.02 21.83 -3.02
C PHE A 114 11.54 21.92 -3.08
N PRO A 115 12.23 22.17 -1.96
CA PRO A 115 13.68 22.30 -1.95
C PRO A 115 14.34 20.97 -2.33
N PRO A 116 15.45 20.99 -3.10
CA PRO A 116 16.17 19.78 -3.51
C PRO A 116 16.71 18.99 -2.29
N ASP A 117 17.02 19.67 -1.18
CA ASP A 117 17.44 19.05 0.08
C ASP A 117 16.40 18.04 0.60
N LEU A 118 15.11 18.32 0.39
CA LEU A 118 14.03 17.43 0.80
C LEU A 118 13.99 16.15 -0.05
N ALA A 119 14.34 16.25 -1.33
CA ALA A 119 14.48 15.10 -2.22
C ALA A 119 15.60 14.16 -1.76
N ALA A 120 16.77 14.74 -1.45
CA ALA A 120 17.90 14.01 -0.92
C ALA A 120 17.55 13.31 0.41
N GLY A 121 16.89 14.03 1.32
CA GLY A 121 16.41 13.46 2.57
C GLY A 121 15.42 12.31 2.37
N TRP A 122 14.51 12.42 1.40
CA TRP A 122 13.58 11.35 1.05
C TRP A 122 14.31 10.11 0.52
N MET A 123 15.30 10.28 -0.35
CA MET A 123 16.14 9.19 -0.84
C MET A 123 16.91 8.50 0.30
N ILE A 124 17.57 9.26 1.17
CA ILE A 124 18.25 8.69 2.35
C ILE A 124 17.27 7.90 3.22
N SER A 125 16.07 8.45 3.45
CA SER A 125 15.06 7.76 4.26
C SER A 125 14.64 6.42 3.65
N ARG A 126 14.59 6.30 2.32
CA ARG A 126 14.28 5.05 1.61
C ARG A 126 15.40 4.02 1.77
N LEU A 127 16.65 4.45 1.60
CA LEU A 127 17.83 3.59 1.66
C LEU A 127 18.11 3.09 3.07
N THR A 128 17.84 3.94 4.07
CA THR A 128 18.00 3.61 5.49
C THR A 128 16.81 2.84 6.07
N ARG A 129 15.75 2.56 5.29
CA ARG A 129 14.49 1.95 5.80
C ARG A 129 14.72 0.66 6.60
N LYS A 130 15.66 -0.19 6.19
CA LYS A 130 15.96 -1.45 6.89
C LYS A 130 16.65 -1.20 8.25
N PHE A 131 17.58 -0.25 8.30
CA PHE A 131 18.30 0.12 9.52
C PHE A 131 17.42 0.80 10.56
N ARG A 132 16.31 1.40 10.14
CA ARG A 132 15.34 2.05 11.03
C ARG A 132 14.42 1.05 11.74
N GLN A 133 14.37 -0.22 11.33
CA GLN A 133 13.43 -1.19 11.89
C GLN A 133 13.64 -1.49 13.39
N PRO A 134 14.89 -1.68 13.89
CA PRO A 134 15.12 -1.81 15.33
C PRO A 134 14.75 -0.55 16.10
N ALA A 135 15.11 0.63 15.58
CA ALA A 135 14.75 1.91 16.18
C ALA A 135 13.22 2.09 16.26
N ASN A 136 12.49 1.70 15.21
CA ASN A 136 11.02 1.69 15.19
C ASN A 136 10.47 0.78 16.30
N ALA A 137 11.01 -0.43 16.47
CA ALA A 137 10.58 -1.35 17.53
C ALA A 137 10.78 -0.75 18.93
N PHE A 138 11.93 -0.11 19.18
CA PHE A 138 12.19 0.57 20.46
C PHE A 138 11.26 1.75 20.69
N LEU A 139 11.06 2.60 19.69
CA LEU A 139 10.13 3.74 19.78
C LEU A 139 8.68 3.28 19.98
N ALA A 140 8.29 2.19 19.33
CA ALA A 140 6.98 1.58 19.50
C ALA A 140 6.76 1.06 20.91
N ALA A 141 7.76 0.37 21.48
CA ALA A 141 7.71 -0.09 22.87
C ALA A 141 7.57 1.09 23.85
N GLY A 142 8.33 2.17 23.65
CA GLY A 142 8.20 3.41 24.43
C GLY A 142 6.82 4.06 24.27
N ALA A 143 6.31 4.14 23.04
CA ALA A 143 5.00 4.71 22.76
C ALA A 143 3.85 3.93 23.41
N VAL A 144 3.91 2.60 23.43
CA VAL A 144 2.93 1.76 24.14
C VAL A 144 3.03 1.93 25.65
N GLY A 145 4.23 2.19 26.19
CA GLY A 145 4.39 2.56 27.61
C GLY A 145 3.69 3.86 28.00
N ILE A 146 3.60 4.83 27.08
CA ILE A 146 2.93 6.12 27.30
C ILE A 146 1.42 6.02 26.99
N LEU A 147 1.07 5.33 25.90
CA LEU A 147 -0.29 5.21 25.38
C LEU A 147 -0.61 3.73 25.09
N PRO A 148 -0.93 2.93 26.13
CA PRO A 148 -1.13 1.48 25.98
C PRO A 148 -2.27 1.13 25.03
N LYS A 149 -3.29 1.99 24.95
CA LYS A 149 -4.44 1.83 24.04
C LYS A 149 -4.05 1.71 22.56
N ILE A 150 -2.89 2.24 22.15
CA ILE A 150 -2.43 2.13 20.76
C ILE A 150 -2.12 0.66 20.39
N ALA A 151 -1.74 -0.17 21.36
CA ALA A 151 -1.48 -1.60 21.14
C ALA A 151 -2.76 -2.40 20.81
N ASP A 152 -3.95 -1.88 21.12
CA ASP A 152 -5.22 -2.54 20.83
C ASP A 152 -5.45 -2.73 19.32
N VAL A 153 -4.83 -1.90 18.48
CA VAL A 153 -4.97 -1.94 17.02
C VAL A 153 -3.86 -2.81 16.43
N LYS A 154 -4.21 -4.03 16.02
CA LYS A 154 -3.28 -4.99 15.41
C LYS A 154 -2.96 -4.57 13.98
N VAL A 155 -1.69 -4.57 13.59
CA VAL A 155 -1.30 -4.29 12.18
C VAL A 155 -0.49 -5.42 11.56
N THR A 156 -0.39 -6.55 12.25
CA THR A 156 0.43 -7.70 11.85
C THR A 156 0.19 -8.09 10.39
N PRO A 157 -1.04 -8.32 9.93
CA PRO A 157 -1.29 -8.69 8.53
C PRO A 157 -0.90 -7.60 7.52
N LEU A 158 -0.94 -6.32 7.88
CA LEU A 158 -0.49 -5.23 7.00
C LEU A 158 1.03 -5.21 6.81
N VAL A 159 1.78 -5.54 7.86
CA VAL A 159 3.23 -5.45 7.87
C VAL A 159 3.87 -6.73 7.38
N THR A 160 3.29 -7.88 7.72
CA THR A 160 3.80 -9.19 7.31
C THR A 160 3.23 -9.64 5.96
N GLY A 161 2.16 -8.98 5.49
CA GLY A 161 1.55 -9.11 4.16
C GLY A 161 0.86 -10.45 3.88
N PHE A 162 1.31 -11.54 4.52
CA PHE A 162 1.04 -12.91 4.08
C PHE A 162 1.16 -13.95 5.20
N ALA A 163 1.41 -13.55 6.45
CA ALA A 163 1.73 -14.51 7.50
C ALA A 163 0.54 -15.26 8.09
N ALA A 164 -0.70 -14.95 7.69
CA ALA A 164 -1.88 -15.39 8.42
C ALA A 164 -2.32 -16.84 8.13
N ASP A 165 -2.07 -17.39 6.94
CA ASP A 165 -2.60 -18.70 6.58
C ASP A 165 -1.50 -19.75 6.32
N ALA A 166 -1.66 -20.94 6.90
CA ALA A 166 -0.77 -22.07 6.70
C ALA A 166 -0.68 -22.47 5.22
N ARG A 167 -1.79 -22.36 4.49
CA ARG A 167 -1.83 -22.61 3.04
C ARG A 167 -0.98 -21.59 2.27
N SER A 168 -1.17 -20.30 2.54
CA SER A 168 -0.35 -19.23 1.96
C SER A 168 1.15 -19.40 2.26
N ARG A 169 1.50 -19.90 3.46
CA ARG A 169 2.90 -20.22 3.82
C ARG A 169 3.46 -21.37 2.98
N ARG A 170 2.66 -22.41 2.68
CA ARG A 170 3.06 -23.53 1.79
C ARG A 170 3.24 -23.05 0.36
N ASP A 171 2.29 -22.28 -0.18
CA ASP A 171 2.35 -21.75 -1.56
C ASP A 171 3.54 -20.82 -1.75
N MET A 172 3.87 -20.02 -0.72
CA MET A 172 5.08 -19.20 -0.71
C MET A 172 6.35 -20.03 -0.63
N ALA A 173 6.37 -21.10 0.15
CA ALA A 173 7.51 -21.99 0.22
C ALA A 173 7.79 -22.63 -1.15
N GLU A 174 6.73 -23.04 -1.87
CA GLU A 174 6.86 -23.59 -3.23
C GLU A 174 7.31 -22.52 -4.23
N SER A 175 6.70 -21.33 -4.20
CA SER A 175 7.10 -20.20 -5.05
C SER A 175 8.54 -19.78 -4.80
N ARG A 176 8.98 -19.82 -3.53
CA ARG A 176 10.37 -19.58 -3.13
C ARG A 176 11.30 -20.65 -3.69
N GLU A 177 10.96 -21.93 -3.59
CA GLU A 177 11.77 -23.00 -4.14
C GLU A 177 11.95 -22.86 -5.66
N ARG A 178 10.87 -22.49 -6.37
CA ARG A 178 10.92 -22.18 -7.80
C ARG A 178 11.85 -20.99 -8.09
N LEU A 179 11.74 -19.92 -7.31
CA LEU A 179 12.59 -18.72 -7.47
C LEU A 179 14.06 -19.01 -7.16
N GLU A 180 14.34 -19.83 -6.14
CA GLU A 180 15.68 -20.27 -5.75
C GLU A 180 16.35 -21.08 -6.85
N ARG A 181 15.61 -21.98 -7.51
CA ARG A 181 16.13 -22.73 -8.68
C ARG A 181 16.45 -21.81 -9.84
N SER A 182 15.63 -20.78 -10.10
CA SER A 182 15.87 -19.85 -11.20
C SER A 182 16.96 -18.82 -10.91
N PHE A 183 17.11 -18.41 -9.64
CA PHE A 183 18.02 -17.33 -9.23
C PHE A 183 18.64 -17.62 -7.85
N PRO A 184 19.77 -18.34 -7.78
CA PRO A 184 20.37 -18.75 -6.49
C PRO A 184 20.81 -17.58 -5.60
N LEU A 185 21.17 -16.42 -6.18
CA LEU A 185 21.44 -15.20 -5.43
C LEU A 185 20.17 -14.55 -4.85
N ALA A 186 19.02 -14.70 -5.53
CA ALA A 186 17.74 -14.21 -5.01
C ALA A 186 17.31 -15.02 -3.79
N GLY A 187 17.57 -16.33 -3.76
CA GLY A 187 17.31 -17.20 -2.60
C GLY A 187 17.88 -16.67 -1.29
N LYS A 188 19.19 -16.39 -1.26
CA LYS A 188 19.86 -15.85 -0.05
C LYS A 188 19.25 -14.50 0.40
N ALA A 189 18.87 -13.65 -0.55
CA ALA A 189 18.24 -12.37 -0.26
C ALA A 189 16.81 -12.55 0.30
N VAL A 190 16.05 -13.50 -0.25
CA VAL A 190 14.72 -13.89 0.25
C VAL A 190 14.82 -14.47 1.65
N ASP A 191 15.84 -15.28 1.94
CA ASP A 191 16.05 -15.87 3.28
C ASP A 191 16.40 -14.84 4.35
N ALA A 192 17.29 -13.90 3.99
CA ALA A 192 17.61 -12.78 4.86
C ALA A 192 16.37 -11.91 5.11
N ALA A 193 15.57 -11.66 4.06
CA ALA A 193 14.31 -10.93 4.19
C ALA A 193 13.31 -11.68 5.08
N ALA A 194 13.11 -12.98 4.86
CA ALA A 194 12.19 -13.83 5.62
C ALA A 194 12.58 -13.90 7.10
N ARG A 195 13.87 -14.06 7.42
CA ARG A 195 14.37 -13.98 8.81
C ARG A 195 14.10 -12.61 9.42
N GLY A 196 14.33 -11.54 8.67
CA GLY A 196 14.00 -10.17 9.09
C GLY A 196 12.50 -10.00 9.37
N PHE A 197 11.63 -10.51 8.49
CA PHE A 197 10.18 -10.45 8.68
C PHE A 197 9.71 -11.28 9.89
N ARG A 198 10.27 -12.47 10.13
CA ARG A 198 9.99 -13.27 11.34
C ARG A 198 10.45 -12.58 12.61
N TRP A 199 11.60 -11.91 12.58
CA TRP A 199 12.04 -11.09 13.72
C TRP A 199 11.06 -9.93 13.99
N LEU A 200 10.51 -9.33 12.92
CA LEU A 200 9.52 -8.26 13.02
C LEU A 200 8.15 -8.73 13.50
N GLU A 201 7.76 -9.99 13.27
CA GLU A 201 6.47 -10.51 13.74
C GLU A 201 6.26 -10.27 15.24
N GLY A 202 7.27 -10.52 16.08
CA GLY A 202 7.16 -10.33 17.53
C GLY A 202 6.85 -8.88 17.93
N PRO A 203 7.70 -7.89 17.58
CA PRO A 203 7.43 -6.48 17.85
C PRO A 203 6.18 -5.94 17.17
N VAL A 204 5.87 -6.37 15.94
CA VAL A 204 4.68 -5.91 15.22
C VAL A 204 3.41 -6.43 15.88
N ASP A 205 3.40 -7.67 16.35
CA ASP A 205 2.23 -8.25 16.99
C ASP A 205 1.99 -7.65 18.38
N ARG A 206 3.07 -7.35 19.12
CA ARG A 206 2.98 -6.72 20.44
C ARG A 206 2.67 -5.23 20.41
N TYR A 207 3.23 -4.50 19.44
CA TYR A 207 3.17 -3.03 19.40
C TYR A 207 2.33 -2.49 18.23
N GLY A 208 1.72 -3.35 17.43
CA GLY A 208 0.67 -3.03 16.47
C GLY A 208 0.82 -1.67 15.76
N LEU A 209 -0.19 -0.84 15.93
CA LEU A 209 -0.23 0.52 15.38
C LEU A 209 0.93 1.41 15.84
N ALA A 210 1.44 1.25 17.07
CA ALA A 210 2.59 2.03 17.55
C ALA A 210 3.85 1.73 16.72
N PHE A 211 4.04 0.47 16.31
CA PHE A 211 5.11 0.09 15.40
C PHE A 211 4.95 0.79 14.04
N TYR A 212 3.75 0.79 13.47
CA TYR A 212 3.48 1.47 12.21
C TYR A 212 3.73 2.99 12.30
N LEU A 213 3.21 3.65 13.35
CA LEU A 213 3.37 5.08 13.57
C LEU A 213 4.83 5.47 13.81
N SER A 214 5.58 4.64 14.55
CA SER A 214 7.02 4.86 14.74
C SER A 214 7.77 4.85 13.41
N GLY A 215 7.40 3.96 12.48
CA GLY A 215 7.97 3.92 11.14
C GLY A 215 7.71 5.19 10.31
N LYS A 216 6.55 5.82 10.49
CA LYS A 216 6.23 7.13 9.88
C LYS A 216 7.00 8.26 10.55
N ALA A 217 7.08 8.25 11.88
CA ALA A 217 7.83 9.24 12.64
C ALA A 217 9.32 9.21 12.29
N THR A 218 9.96 8.03 12.29
CA THR A 218 11.38 7.91 11.90
C THR A 218 11.60 8.21 10.43
N PHE A 219 10.62 7.94 9.56
CA PHE A 219 10.71 8.32 8.14
C PHE A 219 10.77 9.84 7.99
N LEU A 220 9.84 10.56 8.61
CA LEU A 220 9.81 12.02 8.58
C LEU A 220 11.05 12.61 9.27
N ALA A 221 11.44 12.09 10.42
CA ALA A 221 12.62 12.53 11.15
C ALA A 221 13.92 12.33 10.34
N THR A 222 14.08 11.18 9.69
CA THR A 222 15.25 10.93 8.83
C THR A 222 15.25 11.86 7.62
N MET A 223 14.09 12.00 6.96
CA MET A 223 13.97 12.86 5.79
C MET A 223 14.26 14.34 6.12
N TRP A 224 13.67 14.89 7.18
CA TRP A 224 13.90 16.28 7.59
C TRP A 224 15.29 16.48 8.19
N GLY A 225 15.80 15.53 8.98
CA GLY A 225 17.15 15.58 9.52
C GLY A 225 18.21 15.56 8.42
N SER A 226 18.07 14.67 7.43
CA SER A 226 18.95 14.64 6.27
C SER A 226 18.85 15.92 5.44
N ALA A 227 17.65 16.43 5.17
CA ALA A 227 17.49 17.71 4.47
C ALA A 227 18.15 18.87 5.23
N TYR A 228 18.06 18.88 6.56
CA TYR A 228 18.76 19.85 7.39
C TYR A 228 20.28 19.73 7.26
N PHE A 229 20.85 18.52 7.27
CA PHE A 229 22.29 18.31 7.06
C PHE A 229 22.77 18.76 5.68
N VAL A 230 22.00 18.49 4.61
CA VAL A 230 22.30 19.00 3.26
C VAL A 230 22.39 20.52 3.29
N ARG A 231 21.43 21.17 3.95
CA ARG A 231 21.40 22.64 4.09
C ARG A 231 22.60 23.19 4.89
N GLN A 232 23.20 22.39 5.77
CA GLN A 232 24.45 22.76 6.48
C GLN A 232 25.72 22.49 5.65
N GLY A 233 25.58 22.12 4.37
CA GLY A 233 26.71 21.87 3.48
C GLY A 233 27.29 20.46 3.59
N VAL A 234 26.59 19.51 4.22
CA VAL A 234 27.00 18.10 4.16
C VAL A 234 26.81 17.60 2.73
N ASP A 235 27.88 17.08 2.13
CA ASP A 235 27.89 16.51 0.79
C ASP A 235 27.14 15.17 0.73
N VAL A 236 25.81 15.25 0.77
CA VAL A 236 24.93 14.09 0.63
C VAL A 236 24.95 13.55 -0.80
N GLN A 237 25.22 14.39 -1.80
CA GLN A 237 25.35 13.92 -3.18
C GLN A 237 26.54 12.97 -3.31
N GLY A 238 27.69 13.29 -2.73
CA GLY A 238 28.83 12.38 -2.64
C GLY A 238 28.50 11.06 -1.93
N ILE A 239 27.72 11.12 -0.83
CA ILE A 239 27.27 9.90 -0.12
C ILE A 239 26.33 9.05 -1.00
N LEU A 240 25.36 9.68 -1.67
CA LEU A 240 24.41 9.01 -2.57
C LEU A 240 25.12 8.42 -3.79
N ALA A 241 26.07 9.15 -4.37
CA ALA A 241 26.92 8.67 -5.46
C ALA A 241 27.74 7.45 -5.02
N GLY A 242 28.26 7.45 -3.79
CA GLY A 242 28.91 6.28 -3.17
C GLY A 242 27.98 5.05 -3.02
N TRP A 243 26.66 5.24 -3.08
CA TRP A 243 25.65 4.19 -3.10
C TRP A 243 25.15 3.85 -4.52
N GLY A 244 25.75 4.44 -5.56
CA GLY A 244 25.38 4.23 -6.96
C GLY A 244 24.12 4.98 -7.39
N ILE A 245 23.83 6.13 -6.76
CA ILE A 245 22.66 6.95 -7.05
C ILE A 245 23.13 8.22 -7.74
N ASP A 246 22.91 8.30 -9.05
CA ASP A 246 23.35 9.43 -9.88
C ASP A 246 22.58 10.73 -9.57
N GLU A 247 23.17 11.88 -9.92
CA GLU A 247 22.71 13.24 -9.59
C GLU A 247 21.35 13.66 -10.21
N GLY A 248 20.74 12.79 -11.03
CA GLY A 248 19.53 13.09 -11.80
C GLY A 248 18.21 13.20 -11.01
N TYR A 249 18.22 13.01 -9.68
CA TYR A 249 17.02 13.15 -8.83
C TYR A 249 16.71 14.63 -8.54
N GLY A 250 16.46 15.40 -9.60
CA GLY A 250 16.16 16.83 -9.53
C GLY A 250 14.81 17.17 -8.88
N GLU A 251 14.29 18.36 -9.18
CA GLU A 251 13.04 18.97 -8.67
C GLU A 251 11.83 18.01 -8.50
N ALA A 252 11.64 17.04 -9.42
CA ALA A 252 10.56 16.05 -9.34
C ALA A 252 10.62 15.18 -8.06
N ALA A 253 11.82 14.87 -7.57
CA ALA A 253 12.00 14.12 -6.34
C ALA A 253 11.62 14.95 -5.11
N GLY A 254 11.72 16.28 -5.17
CA GLY A 254 11.24 17.19 -4.14
C GLY A 254 9.71 17.14 -4.02
N THR A 255 9.01 17.18 -5.15
CA THR A 255 7.53 17.03 -5.19
C THR A 255 7.07 15.67 -4.68
N ILE A 256 7.80 14.61 -5.00
CA ILE A 256 7.54 13.27 -4.45
C ILE A 256 7.72 13.23 -2.94
N ALA A 257 8.80 13.83 -2.44
CA ALA A 257 9.07 13.92 -1.01
C ALA A 257 7.97 14.72 -0.29
N GLY A 258 7.53 15.84 -0.87
CA GLY A 258 6.38 16.63 -0.41
C GLY A 258 5.10 15.79 -0.34
N ALA A 259 4.74 15.09 -1.43
CA ALA A 259 3.58 14.21 -1.47
C ALA A 259 3.68 13.08 -0.43
N ALA A 260 4.85 12.47 -0.28
CA ALA A 260 5.08 11.42 0.72
C ALA A 260 4.97 11.94 2.15
N THR A 261 5.40 13.18 2.40
CA THR A 261 5.28 13.86 3.69
C THR A 261 3.81 14.04 4.06
N VAL A 262 3.02 14.67 3.19
CA VAL A 262 1.59 14.90 3.44
C VAL A 262 0.85 13.57 3.57
N ASN A 263 1.18 12.58 2.74
CA ASN A 263 0.57 11.25 2.81
C ASN A 263 0.88 10.52 4.13
N ALA A 264 2.02 10.78 4.78
CA ALA A 264 2.31 10.23 6.10
C ALA A 264 1.31 10.71 7.16
N PHE A 265 0.88 11.98 7.08
CA PHE A 265 -0.15 12.54 7.97
C PHE A 265 -1.56 12.02 7.68
N LEU A 266 -1.81 11.50 6.47
CA LEU A 266 -3.08 10.85 6.12
C LEU A 266 -3.19 9.39 6.62
N THR A 267 -2.20 8.90 7.36
CA THR A 267 -2.21 7.55 7.95
C THR A 267 -3.53 7.20 8.68
N PRO A 268 -4.08 8.04 9.58
CA PRO A 268 -5.34 7.72 10.24
C PRO A 268 -6.49 7.50 9.25
N LEU A 269 -6.52 8.27 8.16
CA LEU A 269 -7.51 8.11 7.10
C LEU A 269 -7.35 6.79 6.35
N HIS A 270 -6.11 6.31 6.14
CA HIS A 270 -5.86 4.99 5.54
C HIS A 270 -6.38 3.86 6.42
N PHE A 271 -6.22 3.97 7.75
CA PHE A 271 -6.79 3.00 8.69
C PHE A 271 -8.33 3.01 8.66
N LEU A 272 -8.94 4.20 8.63
CA LEU A 272 -10.40 4.31 8.47
C LEU A 272 -10.85 3.70 7.13
N ALA A 273 -10.11 3.95 6.04
CA ALA A 273 -10.42 3.44 4.71
C ALA A 273 -10.50 1.91 4.69
N VAL A 274 -9.65 1.19 5.42
CA VAL A 274 -9.75 -0.28 5.53
C VAL A 274 -10.95 -0.71 6.38
N ALA A 275 -11.13 -0.09 7.55
CA ALA A 275 -12.21 -0.46 8.48
C ALA A 275 -13.60 -0.39 7.81
N TYR A 276 -13.80 0.60 6.94
CA TYR A 276 -15.03 0.75 6.16
C TYR A 276 -14.96 0.11 4.77
N GLY A 277 -13.80 0.12 4.12
CA GLY A 277 -13.63 -0.37 2.76
C GLY A 277 -13.83 -1.87 2.66
N VAL A 278 -13.32 -2.65 3.62
CA VAL A 278 -13.54 -4.11 3.65
C VAL A 278 -15.04 -4.43 3.80
N LYS A 279 -15.75 -3.71 4.68
CA LYS A 279 -17.21 -3.87 4.82
C LYS A 279 -17.97 -3.51 3.54
N GLY A 280 -17.50 -2.47 2.83
CA GLY A 280 -18.05 -2.11 1.53
C GLY A 280 -17.84 -3.20 0.46
N ILE A 281 -16.66 -3.83 0.46
CA ILE A 281 -16.35 -4.96 -0.42
C ILE A 281 -17.21 -6.18 -0.07
N GLU A 282 -17.34 -6.53 1.21
CA GLU A 282 -18.21 -7.61 1.69
C GLU A 282 -19.68 -7.38 1.28
N TRP A 283 -20.17 -6.15 1.47
CA TRP A 283 -21.53 -5.77 1.08
C TRP A 283 -21.76 -5.90 -0.44
N GLU A 284 -20.81 -5.45 -1.25
CA GLU A 284 -20.90 -5.53 -2.69
C GLU A 284 -20.78 -6.99 -3.18
N ALA A 285 -19.89 -7.78 -2.59
CA ALA A 285 -19.73 -9.20 -2.89
C ALA A 285 -21.00 -10.00 -2.55
N LYS A 286 -21.62 -9.73 -1.39
CA LYS A 286 -22.90 -10.31 -1.02
C LYS A 286 -23.99 -9.94 -2.02
N ARG A 287 -24.06 -8.67 -2.44
CA ARG A 287 -24.99 -8.20 -3.47
C ARG A 287 -24.80 -8.94 -4.80
N MET A 288 -23.55 -9.19 -5.20
CA MET A 288 -23.25 -9.98 -6.40
C MET A 288 -23.64 -11.46 -6.23
N ALA A 289 -23.35 -12.06 -5.07
CA ALA A 289 -23.67 -13.46 -4.77
C ALA A 289 -25.17 -13.73 -4.67
N GLU A 290 -25.97 -12.70 -4.37
CA GLU A 290 -27.44 -12.77 -4.37
C GLU A 290 -28.06 -12.58 -5.78
N SER A 291 -27.24 -12.30 -6.81
CA SER A 291 -27.72 -12.16 -8.18
C SER A 291 -28.20 -13.51 -8.76
N PRO A 292 -29.48 -13.64 -9.17
CA PRO A 292 -30.01 -14.89 -9.72
C PRO A 292 -29.25 -15.37 -10.96
N ASP A 293 -28.86 -14.44 -11.84
CA ASP A 293 -28.12 -14.74 -13.07
C ASP A 293 -26.76 -15.36 -12.77
N LEU A 294 -26.05 -14.83 -11.76
CA LEU A 294 -24.74 -15.33 -11.36
C LEU A 294 -24.85 -16.70 -10.68
N ILE A 295 -25.86 -16.89 -9.82
CA ILE A 295 -26.13 -18.18 -9.18
C ILE A 295 -26.41 -19.25 -10.24
N GLN A 296 -27.34 -18.98 -11.17
CA GLN A 296 -27.69 -19.90 -12.23
C GLN A 296 -26.50 -20.23 -13.13
N TYR A 297 -25.67 -19.23 -13.45
CA TYR A 297 -24.44 -19.43 -14.20
C TYR A 297 -23.47 -20.35 -13.45
N VAL A 298 -23.19 -20.11 -12.16
CA VAL A 298 -22.25 -20.95 -11.39
C VAL A 298 -22.78 -22.37 -11.18
N GLU A 299 -24.08 -22.53 -10.94
CA GLU A 299 -24.69 -23.86 -10.84
C GLU A 299 -24.57 -24.65 -12.15
N MET A 300 -24.79 -24.00 -13.30
CA MET A 300 -24.60 -24.60 -14.62
C MET A 300 -23.14 -25.06 -14.81
N TYR A 301 -22.18 -24.23 -14.44
CA TYR A 301 -20.75 -24.57 -14.52
C TYR A 301 -20.35 -25.71 -13.56
N ARG A 302 -20.82 -25.68 -12.31
CA ARG A 302 -20.57 -26.76 -11.33
C ARG A 302 -21.16 -28.08 -11.82
N LYS A 303 -22.39 -28.05 -12.37
CA LYS A 303 -23.03 -29.22 -12.95
C LYS A 303 -22.22 -29.80 -14.11
N GLY A 304 -21.82 -28.96 -15.07
CA GLY A 304 -20.98 -29.41 -16.20
C GLY A 304 -19.62 -29.95 -15.76
N ALA A 305 -19.01 -29.37 -14.71
CA ALA A 305 -17.77 -29.88 -14.14
C ALA A 305 -17.95 -31.26 -13.48
N ARG A 306 -19.06 -31.47 -12.75
CA ARG A 306 -19.39 -32.77 -12.14
C ARG A 306 -19.64 -33.85 -13.20
N GLU A 307 -20.40 -33.53 -14.23
CA GLU A 307 -20.67 -34.43 -15.35
C GLU A 307 -19.36 -34.82 -16.06
N GLY A 308 -18.49 -33.84 -16.35
CA GLY A 308 -17.18 -34.11 -16.96
C GLY A 308 -16.20 -34.89 -16.08
N ARG A 309 -16.28 -34.79 -14.75
CA ARG A 309 -15.50 -35.65 -13.83
C ARG A 309 -16.05 -37.08 -13.82
N ALA A 310 -17.37 -37.23 -13.72
CA ALA A 310 -18.04 -38.53 -13.72
C ALA A 310 -17.76 -39.30 -15.03
N GLU A 311 -17.77 -38.61 -16.18
CA GLU A 311 -17.44 -39.20 -17.48
C GLU A 311 -15.99 -39.70 -17.52
N ARG A 312 -15.01 -38.88 -17.09
CA ARG A 312 -13.59 -39.29 -17.02
C ARG A 312 -13.36 -40.45 -16.06
N GLU A 313 -14.08 -40.50 -14.95
CA GLU A 313 -14.01 -41.62 -14.02
C GLU A 313 -14.62 -42.89 -14.60
N ALA A 314 -15.73 -42.77 -15.33
CA ALA A 314 -16.34 -43.89 -16.05
C ALA A 314 -15.39 -44.42 -17.13
N GLU A 315 -14.83 -43.55 -17.97
CA GLU A 315 -13.83 -43.92 -18.98
C GLU A 315 -12.59 -44.59 -18.36
N ARG A 316 -12.12 -44.08 -17.22
CA ARG A 316 -10.98 -44.67 -16.49
C ARG A 316 -11.31 -46.06 -15.93
N LYS A 317 -12.55 -46.28 -15.48
CA LYS A 317 -13.02 -47.61 -15.04
C LYS A 317 -13.17 -48.58 -16.22
N GLU A 318 -13.64 -48.10 -17.37
CA GLU A 318 -13.80 -48.90 -18.60
C GLU A 318 -12.46 -49.28 -19.23
N GLN A 319 -11.45 -48.42 -19.18
CA GLN A 319 -10.10 -48.70 -19.68
C GLN A 319 -9.32 -49.74 -18.85
N GLY A 320 -9.97 -50.41 -17.90
CA GLY A 320 -9.39 -51.54 -17.18
C GLY A 320 -8.22 -51.14 -16.30
N GLY A 321 -8.28 -49.96 -15.68
CA GLY A 321 -7.26 -49.41 -14.78
C GLY A 321 -7.10 -50.19 -13.47
N ASN A 322 -6.72 -51.47 -13.57
CA ASN A 322 -6.02 -52.16 -12.52
C ASN A 322 -4.59 -51.60 -12.47
N ASP A 323 -4.10 -51.36 -11.27
CA ASP A 323 -2.68 -51.45 -10.90
C ASP A 323 -1.80 -50.21 -10.79
N TYR A 324 -2.35 -49.02 -10.53
CA TYR A 324 -1.54 -47.98 -9.87
C TYR A 324 -2.21 -47.47 -8.59
N LYS A 325 -1.88 -48.14 -7.47
CA LYS A 325 -1.97 -47.57 -6.12
C LYS A 325 -1.01 -46.38 -6.05
N ASN A 326 -1.51 -45.20 -6.37
CA ASN A 326 -0.80 -43.95 -6.15
C ASN A 326 -1.37 -43.34 -4.86
N ASP A 327 -0.72 -43.64 -3.74
CA ASP A 327 -1.11 -43.20 -2.41
C ASP A 327 -1.13 -41.65 -2.29
N ASP A 328 -0.44 -40.93 -3.19
CA ASP A 328 -0.44 -39.46 -3.22
C ASP A 328 -1.72 -38.83 -3.81
N ARG A 329 -2.64 -39.61 -4.39
CA ARG A 329 -3.88 -39.07 -5.00
C ARG A 329 -5.06 -38.98 -4.04
N GLU A 330 -5.07 -39.74 -2.94
CA GLU A 330 -6.21 -39.74 -2.01
C GLU A 330 -6.37 -38.41 -1.28
N ASP A 331 -5.27 -37.71 -0.97
CA ASP A 331 -5.33 -36.43 -0.25
C ASP A 331 -5.86 -35.28 -1.12
N ARG A 332 -5.59 -35.29 -2.45
CA ARG A 332 -6.06 -34.23 -3.35
C ARG A 332 -7.56 -34.34 -3.66
N GLY A 333 -8.12 -35.55 -3.67
CA GLY A 333 -9.55 -35.75 -3.90
C GLY A 333 -10.43 -35.20 -2.77
N LYS A 334 -9.97 -35.33 -1.52
CA LYS A 334 -10.71 -34.85 -0.33
C LYS A 334 -10.84 -33.33 -0.29
N GLU A 335 -9.81 -32.58 -0.67
CA GLU A 335 -9.89 -31.11 -0.72
C GLU A 335 -10.87 -30.61 -1.80
N GLU A 336 -10.99 -31.33 -2.92
CA GLU A 336 -11.93 -30.97 -4.00
C GLU A 336 -13.39 -31.31 -3.64
N GLU A 337 -13.63 -32.37 -2.84
CA GLU A 337 -14.96 -32.70 -2.33
C GLU A 337 -15.42 -31.71 -1.25
N GLU A 338 -14.54 -31.29 -0.34
CA GLU A 338 -14.87 -30.28 0.68
C GLU A 338 -15.19 -28.90 0.07
N GLU A 339 -14.54 -28.50 -1.04
CA GLU A 339 -14.90 -27.27 -1.77
C GLU A 339 -16.28 -27.35 -2.47
N GLU A 340 -16.82 -28.55 -2.69
CA GLU A 340 -18.12 -28.75 -3.36
C GLU A 340 -19.33 -28.71 -2.43
N GLU A 341 -19.12 -28.86 -1.11
CA GLU A 341 -20.18 -28.74 -0.10
C GLU A 341 -20.45 -27.28 0.32
N GLU A 342 -19.56 -26.34 -0.03
CA GLU A 342 -19.77 -24.93 0.27
C GLU A 342 -20.98 -24.39 -0.52
N PRO A 343 -21.97 -23.75 0.15
CA PRO A 343 -23.13 -23.16 -0.51
C PRO A 343 -22.68 -22.22 -1.63
N VAL A 344 -23.31 -22.33 -2.81
CA VAL A 344 -22.92 -21.53 -4.01
C VAL A 344 -22.80 -20.03 -3.69
N LYS A 345 -23.66 -19.53 -2.80
CA LYS A 345 -23.64 -18.13 -2.35
C LYS A 345 -22.37 -17.77 -1.58
N GLU A 346 -21.95 -18.61 -0.63
CA GLU A 346 -20.75 -18.35 0.17
C GLU A 346 -19.49 -18.45 -0.69
N PHE A 347 -19.44 -19.46 -1.57
CA PHE A 347 -18.39 -19.57 -2.57
C PHE A 347 -18.28 -18.33 -3.46
N LEU A 348 -19.41 -17.83 -3.97
CA LEU A 348 -19.48 -16.64 -4.81
C LEU A 348 -19.04 -15.38 -4.05
N GLU A 349 -19.50 -15.20 -2.82
CA GLU A 349 -19.08 -14.08 -1.96
C GLU A 349 -17.56 -14.13 -1.74
N ASN A 350 -17.03 -15.28 -1.32
CA ASN A 350 -15.59 -15.47 -1.09
C ASN A 350 -14.76 -15.19 -2.34
N ARG A 351 -15.21 -15.63 -3.53
CA ARG A 351 -14.54 -15.36 -4.81
C ARG A 351 -14.63 -13.90 -5.23
N ALA A 352 -15.78 -13.25 -5.05
CA ALA A 352 -15.96 -11.84 -5.39
C ALA A 352 -15.11 -10.94 -4.50
N VAL A 353 -15.09 -11.18 -3.18
CA VAL A 353 -14.22 -10.46 -2.22
C VAL A 353 -12.75 -10.58 -2.63
N LYS A 354 -12.26 -11.79 -2.90
CA LYS A 354 -10.88 -12.03 -3.37
C LYS A 354 -10.60 -11.34 -4.70
N ALA A 355 -11.53 -11.40 -5.67
CA ALA A 355 -11.36 -10.75 -6.97
C ALA A 355 -11.25 -9.23 -6.84
N ILE A 356 -12.11 -8.59 -6.05
CA ILE A 356 -12.04 -7.15 -5.78
C ILE A 356 -10.74 -6.80 -5.06
N GLY A 357 -10.32 -7.58 -4.06
CA GLY A 357 -9.04 -7.42 -3.38
C GLY A 357 -7.85 -7.50 -4.34
N MET A 358 -7.82 -8.50 -5.23
CA MET A 358 -6.79 -8.62 -6.26
C MET A 358 -6.77 -7.43 -7.22
N LEU A 359 -7.94 -6.96 -7.67
CA LEU A 359 -8.02 -5.77 -8.53
C LEU A 359 -7.45 -4.52 -7.85
N LEU A 360 -7.69 -4.35 -6.55
CA LEU A 360 -7.11 -3.24 -5.77
C LEU A 360 -5.58 -3.35 -5.66
N LEU A 361 -5.04 -4.56 -5.49
CA LEU A 361 -3.59 -4.79 -5.50
C LEU A 361 -3.00 -4.49 -6.88
N PHE A 362 -3.63 -4.97 -7.95
CA PHE A 362 -3.21 -4.68 -9.32
C PHE A 362 -3.26 -3.18 -9.61
N TYR A 363 -4.30 -2.48 -9.15
CA TYR A 363 -4.40 -1.03 -9.26
C TYR A 363 -3.25 -0.33 -8.53
N SER A 364 -2.97 -0.69 -7.27
CA SER A 364 -1.85 -0.13 -6.51
C SER A 364 -0.49 -0.39 -7.16
N LEU A 365 -0.28 -1.59 -7.70
CA LEU A 365 0.93 -1.93 -8.46
C LEU A 365 1.05 -1.09 -9.74
N SER A 366 -0.06 -0.95 -10.48
CA SER A 366 -0.12 -0.18 -11.73
C SER A 366 0.18 1.30 -11.49
N VAL A 367 -0.38 1.88 -10.42
CA VAL A 367 -0.08 3.25 -9.98
C VAL A 367 1.41 3.40 -9.64
N SER A 368 1.98 2.42 -8.93
CA SER A 368 3.41 2.45 -8.56
C SER A 368 4.32 2.37 -9.79
N LEU A 369 4.01 1.47 -10.73
CA LEU A 369 4.76 1.33 -11.99
C LEU A 369 4.63 2.58 -12.87
N TYR A 370 3.42 3.17 -12.94
CA TYR A 370 3.19 4.42 -13.64
C TYR A 370 4.05 5.55 -13.08
N ALA A 371 4.13 5.68 -11.75
CA ALA A 371 4.96 6.69 -11.11
C ALA A 371 6.46 6.50 -11.41
N ILE A 372 6.96 5.26 -11.33
CA ILE A 372 8.35 4.93 -11.69
C ILE A 372 8.64 5.29 -13.15
N ARG A 373 7.73 4.93 -14.06
CA ARG A 373 7.86 5.25 -15.49
C ARG A 373 7.90 6.76 -15.72
N LYS A 374 7.00 7.52 -15.07
CA LYS A 374 6.97 8.98 -15.19
C LYS A 374 8.25 9.63 -14.68
N LEU A 375 8.80 9.12 -13.57
CA LEU A 375 10.09 9.59 -13.07
C LEU A 375 11.23 9.38 -14.08
N LYS A 376 11.24 8.21 -14.72
CA LYS A 376 12.23 7.89 -15.75
C LYS A 376 12.09 8.80 -16.98
N GLU A 377 10.86 9.02 -17.46
CA GLU A 377 10.60 9.92 -18.60
C GLU A 377 11.03 11.37 -18.30
N THR A 378 10.81 11.86 -17.07
CA THR A 378 11.25 13.20 -16.65
C THR A 378 12.77 13.30 -16.57
N ALA A 379 13.46 12.25 -16.10
CA ALA A 379 14.92 12.21 -16.07
C ALA A 379 15.51 12.24 -17.49
N GLU A 380 15.06 11.36 -18.39
CA GLU A 380 15.55 11.29 -19.77
C GLU A 380 15.24 12.54 -20.60
N GLY A 381 14.12 13.22 -20.31
CA GLY A 381 13.73 14.47 -20.97
C GLY A 381 14.70 15.61 -20.68
N LYS A 382 15.24 15.69 -19.46
CA LYS A 382 16.25 16.70 -19.09
C LYS A 382 17.57 16.44 -19.80
N ASP A 383 18.07 15.21 -19.80
CA ASP A 383 19.31 14.83 -20.48
C ASP A 383 19.29 15.20 -21.97
N LYS A 384 18.15 14.99 -22.64
CA LYS A 384 18.01 15.33 -24.07
C LYS A 384 18.00 16.83 -24.31
N LYS A 385 17.42 17.62 -23.40
CA LYS A 385 17.38 19.08 -23.51
C LYS A 385 18.79 19.66 -23.30
N GLU A 386 19.49 19.22 -22.26
CA GLU A 386 20.87 19.64 -21.97
C GLU A 386 21.82 19.28 -23.12
N LYS A 387 21.70 18.06 -23.68
CA LYS A 387 22.49 17.67 -24.87
C LYS A 387 22.19 18.51 -26.12
N LYS A 388 20.96 18.99 -26.29
CA LYS A 388 20.59 19.87 -27.41
C LYS A 388 21.15 21.28 -27.21
N GLU A 389 21.07 21.81 -25.99
CA GLU A 389 21.62 23.13 -25.66
C GLU A 389 23.16 23.13 -25.78
N ALA A 390 23.84 22.09 -25.28
CA ALA A 390 25.29 21.94 -25.44
C ALA A 390 25.73 21.86 -26.92
N LYS A 391 24.98 21.13 -27.76
CA LYS A 391 25.28 21.07 -29.21
C LYS A 391 24.98 22.37 -29.95
N GLY A 392 23.96 23.12 -29.52
CA GLY A 392 23.61 24.41 -30.11
C GLY A 392 24.69 25.46 -29.88
N GLU A 393 25.28 25.51 -28.68
CA GLU A 393 26.38 26.42 -28.37
C GLU A 393 27.66 26.10 -29.14
N GLU A 394 27.93 24.82 -29.42
CA GLU A 394 29.12 24.40 -30.15
C GLU A 394 29.06 24.76 -31.64
N HIS A 395 27.87 24.75 -32.26
CA HIS A 395 27.69 25.26 -33.62
C HIS A 395 27.71 26.80 -33.70
N GLY A 396 27.21 27.50 -32.68
CA GLY A 396 27.23 28.97 -32.64
C GLY A 396 28.64 29.58 -32.54
N LYS A 397 29.62 28.86 -31.98
CA LYS A 397 31.01 29.35 -31.87
C LYS A 397 31.86 29.18 -33.14
N ASN A 398 31.48 28.28 -34.04
CA ASN A 398 32.23 28.04 -35.28
C ASN A 398 31.79 28.94 -36.45
N GLU A 399 30.62 29.59 -36.37
CA GLU A 399 30.14 30.53 -37.41
C GLU A 399 30.63 31.98 -37.22
N SER A 400 31.29 32.34 -36.11
CA SER A 400 31.73 33.73 -35.86
C SER A 400 33.22 34.02 -36.13
N VAL A 401 33.95 33.12 -36.81
CA VAL A 401 35.41 33.30 -37.09
C VAL A 401 35.72 33.47 -38.60
N GLY A 402 34.71 33.46 -39.47
CA GLY A 402 34.89 33.76 -40.90
C GLY A 402 34.27 35.11 -41.28
N GLU A 403 35.04 35.97 -41.94
CA GLU A 403 34.59 37.20 -42.63
C GLU A 403 34.26 38.43 -41.75
N ASN A 404 35.29 39.14 -41.31
CA ASN A 404 35.26 40.60 -41.41
C ASN A 404 36.66 41.18 -41.63
N GLY A 405 37.21 40.91 -42.81
CA GLY A 405 38.25 41.73 -43.41
C GLY A 405 37.61 42.66 -44.44
N GLY A 406 37.47 43.93 -44.09
CA GLY A 406 37.40 45.01 -45.08
C GLY A 406 36.07 45.73 -45.25
N GLY A 407 35.98 46.91 -44.63
CA GLY A 407 35.34 48.06 -45.26
C GLY A 407 33.93 48.40 -44.79
N ARG A 408 33.83 49.32 -43.82
CA ARG A 408 32.85 50.43 -43.85
C ARG A 408 33.04 51.36 -42.64
N LEU A 409 33.79 52.43 -42.86
CA LEU A 409 34.08 53.48 -41.87
C LEU A 409 33.56 54.86 -42.34
N GLU A 410 32.47 54.93 -43.11
CA GLU A 410 31.97 56.21 -43.68
C GLU A 410 30.52 56.58 -43.35
N GLY A 411 29.84 55.90 -42.42
CA GLY A 411 28.37 56.02 -42.31
C GLY A 411 27.78 56.88 -41.19
N LEU A 412 28.55 57.33 -40.19
CA LEU A 412 27.94 57.67 -38.89
C LEU A 412 28.44 58.95 -38.20
N VAL A 413 28.94 59.91 -38.99
CA VAL A 413 29.19 61.29 -38.53
C VAL A 413 28.07 62.27 -38.96
N GLY A 414 27.15 61.87 -39.85
CA GLY A 414 26.13 62.76 -40.42
C GLY A 414 24.79 62.90 -39.68
N ARG A 415 24.60 62.31 -38.49
CA ARG A 415 23.26 62.24 -37.85
C ARG A 415 23.09 62.90 -36.49
N LEU A 416 24.08 63.67 -36.01
CA LEU A 416 24.03 64.33 -34.70
C LEU A 416 23.99 65.87 -34.75
N LEU A 417 23.78 66.48 -35.92
CA LEU A 417 23.54 67.92 -36.03
C LEU A 417 22.31 68.20 -36.90
N GLY A 418 21.19 68.52 -36.27
CA GLY A 418 20.06 69.19 -36.92
C GLY A 418 18.68 68.71 -36.48
N LYS A 419 18.17 69.27 -35.37
CA LYS A 419 16.81 69.81 -35.20
C LYS A 419 16.47 70.00 -33.71
N SER A 420 16.84 71.17 -33.19
CA SER A 420 16.01 72.17 -32.50
C SER A 420 16.88 72.99 -31.57
#